data_AF-A0A6P1ZI83-F1
#
_entry.id   AF-A0A6P1ZI83-F1
#
_cell.length_a   1.000
_cell.length_b   1.000
_cell.length_c   1.000
_cell.angle_alpha   90.00
_cell.angle_beta   90.00
_cell.angle_gamma   90.00
#
_symmetry.space_group_name_H-M   'P 1'
#
loop_
_entity.id
_entity.type
_entity.pdbx_description
1 polymer ?
#
loop_
_entity_poly.entity_id
_entity_poly.type
_entity_poly.pdbx_seq_one_letter_code
_entity_poly.pdbx_strand_id
1 'polypeptide(L)'
;MIEVRRLPGVARCAGVSSRETSALAEAMLDRIGLAGAGAHILLAGDSEIARLNRLHLGLSGPTNVLSFPAEEHATVFGDADSAASGAEEDEPFLSVDGAEYAGLPEGLEFYDQPADLDSSDLPDDALNGQAFFPDAEPDGLTWEAGTPDSPDEDAPPYLGELAISMDAVAREGFLYGEGFCRTFARLLCHGLLHLAGYDHGPVMDGLTESLLDELAP
;
A
#
# COMPACT_ATOMS: atom_id res chain seq x y z
N MET A 1 9.44 6.76 -12.98
CA MET A 1 10.54 7.03 -12.02
C MET A 1 10.40 6.08 -10.84
N ILE A 2 11.47 5.41 -10.45
CA ILE A 2 11.46 4.52 -9.28
C ILE A 2 11.85 5.30 -8.02
N GLU A 3 11.01 5.25 -7.00
CA GLU A 3 11.31 5.85 -5.70
C GLU A 3 11.52 4.75 -4.66
N VAL A 4 12.62 4.83 -3.91
CA VAL A 4 12.96 3.81 -2.91
C VAL A 4 13.06 4.43 -1.53
N ARG A 5 12.11 4.08 -0.66
CA ARG A 5 12.06 4.50 0.74
C ARG A 5 12.46 3.36 1.65
N ARG A 6 13.38 3.63 2.58
CA ARG A 6 13.74 2.69 3.65
C ARG A 6 13.15 3.15 4.97
N LEU A 7 12.45 2.25 5.64
CA LEU A 7 11.85 2.55 6.94
C LEU A 7 12.85 2.47 8.09
N PRO A 8 12.56 3.17 9.21
CA PRO A 8 13.34 3.03 10.43
C PRO A 8 13.43 1.57 10.90
N GLY A 9 14.56 1.21 11.51
CA GLY A 9 14.79 -0.15 12.01
C GLY A 9 15.27 -1.15 10.98
N VAL A 10 15.19 -0.83 9.68
CA VAL A 10 15.72 -1.69 8.62
C VAL A 10 17.24 -1.53 8.50
N ALA A 11 17.97 -2.61 8.79
CA ALA A 11 19.43 -2.63 8.69
C ALA A 11 19.90 -2.24 7.29
N ARG A 12 20.99 -1.46 7.21
CA ARG A 12 21.69 -1.22 5.94
C ARG A 12 22.55 -2.44 5.63
N CYS A 13 22.28 -3.07 4.50
CA CYS A 13 23.04 -4.21 4.00
C CYS A 13 23.91 -3.74 2.83
N ALA A 14 25.15 -4.25 2.76
CA ALA A 14 26.03 -3.97 1.64
C ALA A 14 25.39 -4.45 0.33
N GLY A 15 25.43 -3.62 -0.72
CA GLY A 15 24.86 -3.94 -2.04
C GLY A 15 23.36 -3.68 -2.20
N VAL A 16 22.67 -3.19 -1.17
CA VAL A 16 21.26 -2.79 -1.26
C VAL A 16 21.07 -1.39 -0.68
N SER A 17 21.56 -0.38 -1.37
CA SER A 17 21.22 1.03 -1.18
C SER A 17 19.98 1.42 -2.01
N SER A 18 19.31 2.52 -1.67
CA SER A 18 18.17 3.03 -2.47
C SER A 18 18.53 3.23 -3.94
N ARG A 19 19.77 3.68 -4.21
CA ARG A 19 20.26 3.86 -5.58
C ARG A 19 20.47 2.54 -6.31
N GLU A 20 21.05 1.54 -5.66
CA GLU A 20 21.23 0.20 -6.25
C GLU A 20 19.88 -0.48 -6.47
N THR A 21 18.95 -0.36 -5.53
CA THR A 21 17.57 -0.86 -5.67
C THR A 21 16.86 -0.19 -6.85
N SER A 22 16.93 1.14 -6.97
CA SER A 22 16.32 1.89 -8.08
C SER A 22 16.90 1.44 -9.42
N ALA A 23 18.23 1.39 -9.53
CA ALA A 23 18.91 0.99 -10.76
C ALA A 23 18.59 -0.46 -11.16
N LEU A 24 18.50 -1.38 -10.18
CA LEU A 24 18.13 -2.77 -10.43
C LEU A 24 16.66 -2.89 -10.89
N ALA A 25 15.74 -2.17 -10.24
CA ALA A 25 14.34 -2.14 -10.62
C ALA A 25 14.14 -1.57 -12.04
N GLU A 26 14.79 -0.45 -12.35
CA GLU A 26 14.76 0.15 -13.70
C GLU A 26 15.29 -0.82 -14.75
N ALA A 27 16.40 -1.52 -14.47
CA ALA A 27 16.95 -2.52 -15.39
C ALA A 27 15.99 -3.71 -15.60
N MET A 28 15.33 -4.19 -14.55
CA MET A 28 14.34 -5.26 -14.67
C MET A 28 13.14 -4.82 -15.52
N LEU A 29 12.63 -3.61 -15.29
CA LEU A 29 11.49 -3.05 -16.05
C LEU A 29 11.83 -2.81 -17.52
N ASP A 30 13.04 -2.33 -17.82
CA ASP A 30 13.53 -2.17 -19.20
C ASP A 30 13.54 -3.50 -19.96
N ARG A 31 13.98 -4.60 -19.30
CA ARG A 31 14.01 -5.94 -19.91
C ARG A 31 12.65 -6.51 -20.26
N ILE A 32 11.60 -6.12 -19.55
CA ILE A 32 10.23 -6.53 -19.83
C ILE A 32 9.45 -5.51 -20.69
N GLY A 33 10.14 -4.49 -21.22
CA GLY A 33 9.55 -3.51 -22.14
C GLY A 33 8.80 -2.36 -21.46
N LEU A 34 8.99 -2.18 -20.15
CA LEU A 34 8.37 -1.13 -19.33
C LEU A 34 9.39 -0.05 -18.95
N ALA A 35 10.26 0.32 -19.90
CA ALA A 35 11.27 1.34 -19.70
C ALA A 35 10.64 2.68 -19.28
N GLY A 36 11.16 3.29 -18.22
CA GLY A 36 10.68 4.57 -17.70
C GLY A 36 9.51 4.49 -16.72
N ALA A 37 8.86 3.32 -16.60
CA ALA A 37 7.75 3.12 -15.68
C ALA A 37 8.09 3.52 -14.23
N GLY A 38 7.08 3.99 -13.50
CA GLY A 38 7.21 4.41 -12.10
C GLY A 38 6.71 3.36 -11.12
N ALA A 39 7.35 3.27 -9.96
CA ALA A 39 6.88 2.48 -8.84
C ALA A 39 7.51 2.99 -7.54
N HIS A 40 6.78 2.87 -6.43
CA HIS A 40 7.32 3.13 -5.10
C HIS A 40 7.74 1.83 -4.44
N ILE A 41 8.98 1.75 -3.94
CA ILE A 41 9.53 0.58 -3.28
C ILE A 41 9.85 0.93 -1.83
N LEU A 42 9.16 0.27 -0.92
CA LEU A 42 9.32 0.37 0.50
C LEU A 42 10.15 -0.81 1.04
N LEU A 43 11.30 -0.49 1.61
CA LEU A 43 12.13 -1.46 2.33
C LEU A 43 11.76 -1.42 3.80
N ALA A 44 11.17 -2.51 4.30
CA ALA A 44 10.53 -2.61 5.60
C ALA A 44 11.07 -3.80 6.41
N GLY A 45 10.82 -3.79 7.73
CA GLY A 45 11.02 -4.96 8.59
C GLY A 45 9.73 -5.78 8.73
N ASP A 46 9.82 -6.97 9.32
CA ASP A 46 8.69 -7.90 9.47
C ASP A 46 7.50 -7.25 10.21
N SER A 47 7.77 -6.42 11.23
CA SER A 47 6.71 -5.76 11.99
C SER A 47 5.87 -4.80 11.15
N GLU A 48 6.51 -4.06 10.25
CA GLU A 48 5.79 -3.11 9.39
C GLU A 48 5.08 -3.83 8.24
N ILE A 49 5.70 -4.85 7.64
CA ILE A 49 5.01 -5.67 6.65
C ILE A 49 3.78 -6.33 7.26
N ALA A 50 3.88 -6.85 8.48
CA ALA A 50 2.72 -7.40 9.19
C ALA A 50 1.64 -6.36 9.46
N ARG A 51 2.02 -5.09 9.69
CA ARG A 51 1.06 -3.98 9.82
C ARG A 51 0.36 -3.70 8.49
N LEU A 52 1.11 -3.56 7.40
CA LEU A 52 0.56 -3.33 6.05
C LEU A 52 -0.35 -4.47 5.61
N ASN A 53 0.04 -5.72 5.86
CA ASN A 53 -0.75 -6.89 5.54
C ASN A 53 -2.12 -6.88 6.24
N ARG A 54 -2.15 -6.47 7.52
CA ARG A 54 -3.41 -6.30 8.26
C ARG A 54 -4.25 -5.15 7.71
N LEU A 55 -3.63 -4.01 7.44
CA LEU A 55 -4.34 -2.79 7.04
C LEU A 55 -4.95 -2.89 5.64
N HIS A 56 -4.25 -3.53 4.69
CA HIS A 56 -4.65 -3.51 3.28
C HIS A 56 -5.23 -4.83 2.78
N LEU A 57 -4.84 -5.96 3.39
CA LEU A 57 -5.30 -7.30 2.96
C LEU A 57 -6.13 -8.02 4.04
N GLY A 58 -6.26 -7.45 5.24
CA GLY A 58 -6.94 -8.11 6.36
C GLY A 58 -6.25 -9.39 6.87
N LEU A 59 -5.01 -9.64 6.44
CA LEU A 59 -4.26 -10.85 6.76
C LEU A 59 -3.31 -10.62 7.95
N SER A 60 -3.20 -11.65 8.81
CA SER A 60 -2.32 -11.60 9.97
C SER A 60 -0.90 -12.09 9.65
N GLY A 61 0.10 -11.41 10.22
CA GLY A 61 1.50 -11.81 10.16
C GLY A 61 2.28 -11.20 8.98
N PRO A 62 3.62 -11.26 9.01
CA PRO A 62 4.45 -10.78 7.92
C PRO A 62 4.37 -11.71 6.71
N THR A 63 4.48 -11.13 5.52
CA THR A 63 4.82 -11.84 4.28
C THR A 63 6.19 -11.35 3.82
N ASN A 64 6.72 -11.95 2.76
CA ASN A 64 8.03 -11.57 2.21
C ASN A 64 7.96 -10.28 1.41
N VAL A 65 6.87 -10.13 0.65
CA VAL A 65 6.64 -9.02 -0.27
C VAL A 65 5.13 -8.75 -0.39
N LEU A 66 4.75 -7.48 -0.52
CA LEU A 66 3.40 -7.01 -0.81
C LEU A 66 3.45 -6.10 -2.03
N SER A 67 2.62 -6.37 -3.03
CA SER A 67 2.47 -5.55 -4.23
C SER A 67 1.08 -4.92 -4.24
N PHE A 68 1.01 -3.62 -4.51
CA PHE A 68 -0.20 -2.82 -4.60
C PHE A 68 -0.26 -2.16 -5.99
N PRO A 69 -0.87 -2.79 -7.00
CA PRO A 69 -0.98 -2.23 -8.34
C PRO A 69 -1.76 -0.91 -8.33
N ALA A 70 -1.31 0.06 -9.13
CA ALA A 70 -1.94 1.40 -9.20
C ALA A 70 -3.39 1.37 -9.71
N GLU A 71 -3.74 0.38 -10.54
CA GLU A 71 -5.10 0.23 -11.06
C GLU A 71 -6.09 -0.30 -10.01
N GLU A 72 -5.59 -0.97 -8.96
CA GLU A 72 -6.41 -1.68 -7.97
C GLU A 72 -6.47 -0.95 -6.62
N HIS A 73 -5.49 -0.09 -6.33
CA HIS A 73 -5.33 0.58 -5.03
C HIS A 73 -5.00 2.06 -5.17
N ALA A 74 -5.67 2.89 -4.35
CA ALA A 74 -5.19 4.25 -4.07
C ALA A 74 -3.80 4.18 -3.41
N THR A 75 -2.99 5.24 -3.53
CA THR A 75 -1.62 5.30 -2.98
C THR A 75 -1.59 4.79 -1.53
N VAL A 76 -0.82 3.72 -1.31
CA VAL A 76 -0.80 2.96 -0.06
C VAL A 76 0.21 3.57 0.91
N PHE A 77 1.31 4.09 0.37
CA PHE A 77 2.37 4.78 1.08
C PHE A 77 2.19 6.28 0.86
N GLY A 78 1.42 6.93 1.75
CA GLY A 78 1.11 8.35 1.65
C GLY A 78 2.33 9.24 1.40
N ASP A 79 2.12 10.28 0.60
CA ASP A 79 3.11 11.30 0.29
C ASP A 79 3.71 11.86 1.59
N ALA A 80 5.02 12.10 1.57
CA ALA A 80 5.82 12.48 2.73
C ALA A 80 5.45 13.82 3.40
N ASP A 81 4.29 14.42 3.08
CA ASP A 81 3.76 15.66 3.66
C ASP A 81 2.34 15.57 4.24
N SER A 82 1.63 14.43 4.17
CA SER A 82 0.31 14.29 4.80
C SER A 82 0.40 13.72 6.23
N ALA A 83 0.91 14.54 7.14
CA ALA A 83 0.56 14.38 8.55
C ALA A 83 -0.87 14.92 8.77
N ALA A 84 -1.78 14.03 9.18
CA ALA A 84 -3.13 14.30 9.70
C ALA A 84 -4.27 14.58 8.70
N SER A 85 -5.05 13.55 8.39
CA SER A 85 -6.53 13.51 8.39
C SER A 85 -6.96 12.16 7.80
N GLY A 86 -7.91 11.39 8.31
CA GLY A 86 -8.75 11.45 9.47
C GLY A 86 -9.28 10.03 9.68
N ALA A 87 -9.65 9.72 10.91
CA ALA A 87 -10.43 8.52 11.19
C ALA A 87 -11.78 8.64 10.47
N GLU A 88 -12.12 7.66 9.64
CA GLU A 88 -13.53 7.32 9.42
C GLU A 88 -13.75 5.97 10.09
N GLU A 89 -14.27 6.06 11.31
CA GLU A 89 -15.01 5.01 11.97
C GLU A 89 -16.38 4.90 11.29
N ASP A 90 -16.92 3.68 11.30
CA ASP A 90 -18.35 3.33 11.27
C ASP A 90 -19.06 3.26 9.89
N GLU A 91 -19.78 2.19 9.49
CA GLU A 91 -20.53 1.14 10.24
C GLU A 91 -21.11 0.07 9.23
N PRO A 92 -21.95 -0.94 9.58
CA PRO A 92 -21.60 -2.36 9.64
C PRO A 92 -22.39 -3.29 8.65
N PHE A 93 -22.21 -4.60 8.88
CA PHE A 93 -23.14 -5.74 8.70
C PHE A 93 -22.87 -6.70 7.54
N LEU A 94 -22.28 -7.86 7.87
CA LEU A 94 -22.76 -9.13 7.30
C LEU A 94 -22.54 -10.27 8.30
N SER A 95 -23.67 -10.73 8.80
CA SER A 95 -23.91 -11.96 9.55
C SER A 95 -23.25 -13.17 8.89
N VAL A 96 -22.42 -13.90 9.66
CA VAL A 96 -22.15 -15.31 9.38
C VAL A 96 -22.47 -16.09 10.65
N ASP A 97 -23.58 -16.81 10.58
CA ASP A 97 -23.96 -17.83 11.55
C ASP A 97 -22.89 -18.93 11.64
N GLY A 98 -22.53 -19.30 12.86
CA GLY A 98 -22.03 -20.63 13.19
C GLY A 98 -20.53 -20.88 12.99
N ALA A 99 -19.72 -20.49 13.98
CA ALA A 99 -18.49 -21.21 14.30
C ALA A 99 -18.22 -21.12 15.81
N GLU A 100 -18.26 -22.29 16.47
CA GLU A 100 -17.87 -22.49 17.86
C GLU A 100 -16.48 -21.90 18.14
N TYR A 101 -16.38 -21.00 19.13
CA TYR A 101 -15.10 -20.63 19.73
C TYR A 101 -15.04 -21.18 21.15
N ALA A 102 -14.15 -22.15 21.32
CA ALA A 102 -13.78 -22.70 22.61
C ALA A 102 -12.93 -21.69 23.40
N GLY A 103 -13.43 -21.33 24.59
CA GLY A 103 -12.66 -21.01 25.80
C GLY A 103 -11.64 -19.87 25.75
N LEU A 104 -12.07 -18.68 26.21
CA LEU A 104 -11.17 -17.67 26.78
C LEU A 104 -11.27 -17.71 28.32
N PRO A 105 -10.16 -17.53 29.07
CA PRO A 105 -10.15 -17.61 30.53
C PRO A 105 -10.82 -16.38 31.18
N GLU A 106 -11.57 -16.64 32.25
CA GLU A 106 -12.21 -15.65 33.12
C GLU A 106 -11.18 -14.72 33.77
N GLY A 107 -11.43 -13.40 33.75
CA GLY A 107 -10.74 -12.45 34.64
C GLY A 107 -10.25 -11.13 34.05
N LEU A 108 -10.91 -10.53 33.06
CA LEU A 108 -10.69 -9.11 32.74
C LEU A 108 -11.92 -8.28 33.09
N GLU A 109 -11.74 -7.35 34.01
CA GLU A 109 -12.78 -6.55 34.64
C GLU A 109 -13.41 -5.53 33.67
N PHE A 110 -14.72 -5.43 33.77
CA PHE A 110 -15.59 -4.49 33.08
C PHE A 110 -15.23 -3.06 33.46
N TYR A 111 -14.96 -2.19 32.47
CA TYR A 111 -15.03 -0.75 32.69
C TYR A 111 -16.50 -0.30 32.61
N ASP A 112 -16.85 0.49 33.62
CA ASP A 112 -18.16 1.04 33.93
C ASP A 112 -18.72 1.93 32.81
N GLN A 113 -20.04 1.99 32.69
CA GLN A 113 -20.77 2.78 31.70
C GLN A 113 -20.46 4.29 31.84
N PRO A 114 -20.50 5.08 30.74
CA PRO A 114 -20.39 6.53 30.83
C PRO A 114 -21.68 7.11 31.42
N ALA A 115 -21.57 7.66 32.63
CA ALA A 115 -22.57 8.56 33.19
C ALA A 115 -22.32 9.99 32.69
N ASP A 116 -23.41 10.70 32.44
CA ASP A 116 -23.54 12.16 32.37
C ASP A 116 -23.08 12.86 31.07
N LEU A 117 -23.91 12.72 30.02
CA LEU A 117 -24.05 13.77 29.00
C LEU A 117 -24.99 14.86 29.53
N ASP A 118 -24.42 16.02 29.90
CA ASP A 118 -25.18 17.25 30.11
C ASP A 118 -25.58 17.85 28.74
N SER A 119 -26.85 18.23 28.61
CA SER A 119 -27.51 18.54 27.34
C SER A 119 -27.71 20.05 27.12
N SER A 120 -26.93 20.89 27.79
CA SER A 120 -27.12 22.36 27.75
C SER A 120 -26.14 23.16 26.89
N ASP A 121 -25.27 22.54 26.08
CA ASP A 121 -24.26 23.27 25.27
C ASP A 121 -24.44 23.11 23.74
N LEU A 122 -25.66 22.85 23.25
CA LEU A 122 -25.98 22.92 21.82
C LEU A 122 -26.70 24.24 21.49
N PRO A 123 -26.24 25.04 20.51
CA PRO A 123 -26.94 26.24 20.09
C PRO A 123 -28.26 25.94 19.36
N ASP A 124 -29.28 26.76 19.65
CA ASP A 124 -30.72 26.57 19.42
C ASP A 124 -31.23 26.69 17.95
N ASP A 125 -30.37 26.76 16.94
CA ASP A 125 -30.78 27.18 15.57
C ASP A 125 -30.80 26.06 14.50
N ALA A 126 -31.28 24.86 14.83
CA ALA A 126 -31.36 23.77 13.84
C ALA A 126 -32.76 23.16 13.65
N LEU A 127 -33.83 23.78 14.17
CA LEU A 127 -35.20 23.27 14.05
C LEU A 127 -36.23 24.36 13.69
N ASN A 128 -36.13 24.96 12.50
CA ASN A 128 -37.32 25.26 11.68
C ASN A 128 -36.95 25.56 10.23
N GLY A 129 -37.74 25.04 9.30
CA GLY A 129 -37.39 24.92 7.88
C GLY A 129 -37.40 26.20 7.05
N GLN A 130 -37.09 25.98 5.77
CA GLN A 130 -37.14 26.90 4.62
C GLN A 130 -35.86 27.73 4.37
N ALA A 131 -34.91 27.12 3.67
CA ALA A 131 -33.97 27.89 2.84
C ALA A 131 -34.68 28.24 1.52
N PHE A 132 -35.07 29.51 1.48
CA PHE A 132 -35.44 30.36 0.36
C PHE A 132 -34.71 30.00 -0.97
N PHE A 133 -35.47 29.65 -2.02
CA PHE A 133 -34.98 29.63 -3.41
C PHE A 133 -35.17 31.02 -4.02
N PRO A 134 -34.11 31.81 -4.27
CA PRO A 134 -34.23 32.97 -5.13
C PRO A 134 -34.27 32.51 -6.60
N ASP A 135 -35.43 32.66 -7.24
CA ASP A 135 -35.56 32.69 -8.70
C ASP A 135 -34.80 33.91 -9.24
N ALA A 136 -33.57 33.69 -9.73
CA ALA A 136 -32.85 34.64 -10.57
C ALA A 136 -31.73 33.93 -11.37
N GLU A 137 -32.07 33.44 -12.56
CA GLU A 137 -31.18 33.61 -13.72
C GLU A 137 -31.19 35.12 -14.07
N PRO A 138 -30.09 35.77 -14.50
CA PRO A 138 -29.22 35.24 -15.55
C PRO A 138 -27.73 35.65 -15.49
N ASP A 139 -27.02 35.23 -16.53
CA ASP A 139 -25.76 35.76 -17.08
C ASP A 139 -24.44 35.08 -16.64
N GLY A 140 -24.10 34.03 -17.38
CA GLY A 140 -22.92 34.15 -18.25
C GLY A 140 -21.57 33.67 -17.70
N LEU A 141 -21.54 32.79 -16.71
CA LEU A 141 -20.31 32.05 -16.38
C LEU A 141 -20.61 30.55 -16.41
N THR A 142 -20.41 29.95 -17.59
CA THR A 142 -20.25 28.50 -17.70
C THR A 142 -19.01 28.14 -16.88
N TRP A 143 -19.22 27.59 -15.69
CA TRP A 143 -18.20 26.81 -15.02
C TRP A 143 -18.05 25.56 -15.87
N GLU A 144 -17.15 25.60 -16.85
CA GLU A 144 -16.60 24.35 -17.35
C GLU A 144 -15.93 23.71 -16.15
N ALA A 145 -16.62 22.74 -15.55
CA ALA A 145 -15.99 21.78 -14.68
C ALA A 145 -14.83 21.25 -15.50
N GLY A 146 -13.62 21.75 -15.22
CA GLY A 146 -12.42 21.30 -15.88
C GLY A 146 -12.43 19.79 -15.75
N THR A 147 -12.67 19.11 -16.86
CA THR A 147 -12.35 17.70 -16.98
C THR A 147 -10.94 17.58 -16.44
N PRO A 148 -10.68 16.75 -15.41
CA PRO A 148 -9.32 16.55 -14.94
C PRO A 148 -8.50 16.27 -16.19
N ASP A 149 -7.42 17.05 -16.38
CA ASP A 149 -6.52 16.91 -17.51
C ASP A 149 -6.35 15.42 -17.75
N SER A 150 -6.76 14.97 -18.94
CA SER A 150 -6.54 13.60 -19.38
C SER A 150 -5.08 13.28 -19.07
N PRO A 151 -4.79 12.18 -18.35
CA PRO A 151 -3.42 11.88 -17.94
C PRO A 151 -2.52 12.00 -19.17
N ASP A 152 -1.45 12.78 -19.08
CA ASP A 152 -0.47 12.97 -20.15
C ASP A 152 -0.25 11.61 -20.83
N GLU A 153 -0.71 11.42 -22.07
CA GLU A 153 -0.63 10.12 -22.78
C GLU A 153 0.84 9.69 -23.01
N ASP A 154 1.77 10.64 -22.86
CA ASP A 154 3.22 10.44 -22.93
C ASP A 154 3.90 10.24 -21.55
N ALA A 155 3.16 10.32 -20.44
CA ALA A 155 3.73 10.06 -19.12
C ALA A 155 4.00 8.55 -18.96
N PRO A 156 5.19 8.16 -18.50
CA PRO A 156 5.50 6.76 -18.30
C PRO A 156 4.53 6.14 -17.27
N PRO A 157 4.08 4.90 -17.48
CA PRO A 157 3.05 4.29 -16.63
C PRO A 157 3.54 4.15 -15.19
N TYR A 158 2.69 4.50 -14.23
CA TYR A 158 2.93 4.23 -12.82
C TYR A 158 2.31 2.88 -12.46
N LEU A 159 3.16 1.92 -12.06
CA LEU A 159 2.77 0.53 -11.82
C LEU A 159 2.17 0.32 -10.42
N GLY A 160 2.48 1.21 -9.47
CA GLY A 160 2.01 1.13 -8.09
C GLY A 160 3.15 1.00 -7.08
N GLU A 161 2.87 0.27 -6.01
CA GLU A 161 3.71 0.28 -4.81
C GLU A 161 4.09 -1.12 -4.33
N LEU A 162 5.31 -1.25 -3.83
CA LEU A 162 5.90 -2.52 -3.42
C LEU A 162 6.48 -2.40 -2.02
N ALA A 163 6.15 -3.30 -1.10
CA ALA A 163 6.83 -3.41 0.18
C ALA A 163 7.57 -4.75 0.31
N ILE A 164 8.86 -4.69 0.65
CA ILE A 164 9.72 -5.88 0.80
C ILE A 164 10.19 -5.98 2.25
N SER A 165 10.01 -7.17 2.86
CA SER A 165 10.59 -7.48 4.17
C SER A 165 12.09 -7.79 4.04
N MET A 166 12.93 -6.89 4.55
CA MET A 166 14.38 -7.12 4.59
C MET A 166 14.77 -8.19 5.62
N ASP A 167 13.93 -8.43 6.63
CA ASP A 167 14.12 -9.50 7.62
C ASP A 167 13.85 -10.86 6.98
N ALA A 168 12.81 -10.97 6.15
CA ALA A 168 12.53 -12.16 5.36
C ALA A 168 13.65 -12.43 4.35
N VAL A 169 14.12 -11.42 3.62
CA VAL A 169 15.26 -11.54 2.70
C VAL A 169 16.49 -12.11 3.40
N ALA A 170 16.85 -11.56 4.57
CA ALA A 170 18.00 -12.04 5.34
C ALA A 170 17.82 -13.49 5.81
N ARG A 171 16.64 -13.81 6.32
CA ARG A 171 16.28 -15.14 6.82
C ARG A 171 16.31 -16.18 5.70
N GLU A 172 15.67 -15.90 4.57
CA GLU A 172 15.57 -16.83 3.43
C GLU A 172 16.90 -17.00 2.71
N GLY A 173 17.62 -15.92 2.45
CA GLY A 173 18.93 -15.98 1.80
C GLY A 173 19.93 -16.81 2.61
N PHE A 174 19.80 -16.80 3.94
CA PHE A 174 20.58 -17.68 4.81
C PHE A 174 20.07 -19.13 4.79
N LEU A 175 18.76 -19.35 4.99
CA LEU A 175 18.18 -20.69 5.12
C LEU A 175 18.30 -21.53 3.84
N TYR A 176 18.13 -20.90 2.68
CA TYR A 176 18.18 -21.58 1.38
C TYR A 176 19.55 -21.50 0.71
N GLY A 177 20.53 -20.84 1.35
CA GLY A 177 21.92 -20.78 0.87
C GLY A 177 22.11 -19.95 -0.40
N GLU A 178 21.14 -19.12 -0.76
CA GLU A 178 21.15 -18.34 -2.00
C GLU A 178 21.82 -16.97 -1.85
N GLY A 179 21.99 -16.53 -0.59
CA GLY A 179 22.61 -15.26 -0.28
C GLY A 179 21.62 -14.09 -0.35
N PHE A 180 21.99 -13.02 0.35
CA PHE A 180 21.12 -11.86 0.56
C PHE A 180 20.76 -11.13 -0.74
N CYS A 181 21.75 -10.82 -1.58
CA CYS A 181 21.55 -10.01 -2.78
C CYS A 181 20.66 -10.71 -3.82
N ARG A 182 20.87 -12.02 -4.06
CA ARG A 182 20.04 -12.79 -5.00
C ARG A 182 18.62 -12.97 -4.47
N THR A 183 18.45 -13.25 -3.17
CA THR A 183 17.12 -13.32 -2.54
C THR A 183 16.38 -11.98 -2.65
N PHE A 184 17.07 -10.87 -2.38
CA PHE A 184 16.50 -9.53 -2.53
C PHE A 184 16.08 -9.25 -3.98
N ALA A 185 16.97 -9.53 -4.93
CA ALA A 185 16.70 -9.34 -6.36
C ALA A 185 15.49 -10.18 -6.81
N ARG A 186 15.34 -11.42 -6.29
CA ARG A 186 14.18 -12.25 -6.59
C ARG A 186 12.89 -11.60 -6.11
N LEU A 187 12.83 -11.20 -4.83
CA LEU A 187 11.61 -10.59 -4.28
C LEU A 187 11.27 -9.27 -4.96
N LEU A 188 12.29 -8.46 -5.30
CA LEU A 188 12.12 -7.24 -6.06
C LEU A 188 11.54 -7.53 -7.46
N CYS A 189 12.16 -8.46 -8.20
CA CYS A 189 11.70 -8.85 -9.53
C CYS A 189 10.27 -9.41 -9.50
N HIS A 190 10.00 -10.32 -8.57
CA HIS A 190 8.69 -10.92 -8.39
C HIS A 190 7.63 -9.86 -8.07
N GLY A 191 7.95 -8.94 -7.16
CA GLY A 191 7.11 -7.81 -6.82
C GLY A 191 6.77 -6.90 -8.01
N LEU A 192 7.79 -6.53 -8.80
CA LEU A 192 7.62 -5.70 -9.99
C LEU A 192 6.82 -6.38 -11.09
N LEU A 193 7.00 -7.69 -11.28
CA LEU A 193 6.22 -8.46 -12.25
C LEU A 193 4.72 -8.47 -11.87
N HIS A 194 4.40 -8.59 -10.58
CA HIS A 194 3.02 -8.42 -10.12
C HIS A 194 2.47 -7.02 -10.42
N LEU A 195 3.24 -5.96 -10.16
CA LEU A 195 2.83 -4.60 -10.51
C LEU A 195 2.67 -4.38 -12.02
N ALA A 196 3.40 -5.15 -12.83
CA ALA A 196 3.28 -5.16 -14.29
C ALA A 196 2.12 -6.04 -14.81
N GLY A 197 1.29 -6.60 -13.93
CA GLY A 197 0.12 -7.40 -14.29
C GLY A 197 0.41 -8.87 -14.61
N TYR A 198 1.58 -9.40 -14.23
CA TYR A 198 1.86 -10.82 -14.35
C TYR A 198 1.25 -11.59 -13.17
N ASP A 199 0.45 -12.60 -13.49
CA ASP A 199 -0.07 -13.55 -12.51
C ASP A 199 1.02 -14.48 -12.01
N HIS A 200 0.93 -14.85 -10.73
CA HIS A 200 1.82 -15.85 -10.15
C HIS A 200 1.69 -17.18 -10.88
N GLY A 201 2.79 -17.69 -11.41
CA GLY A 201 2.82 -19.00 -12.06
C GLY A 201 4.10 -19.27 -12.85
N PRO A 202 4.15 -20.39 -13.59
CA PRO A 202 5.38 -20.86 -14.24
C PRO A 202 6.01 -19.87 -15.21
N VAL A 203 5.19 -19.01 -15.85
CA VAL A 203 5.67 -17.96 -16.75
C VAL A 203 6.43 -16.88 -15.97
N MET A 204 5.84 -16.37 -14.91
CA MET A 204 6.43 -15.38 -14.03
C MET A 204 7.68 -15.92 -13.32
N ASP A 205 7.64 -17.19 -12.89
CA ASP A 205 8.79 -17.86 -12.28
C ASP A 205 9.97 -17.93 -13.27
N GLY A 206 9.70 -18.33 -14.52
CA GLY A 206 10.72 -18.39 -15.56
C GLY A 206 11.30 -17.03 -15.95
N LEU A 207 10.46 -15.99 -16.00
CA LEU A 207 10.91 -14.60 -16.21
C LEU A 207 11.78 -14.12 -15.05
N THR A 208 11.37 -14.42 -13.82
CA THR A 208 12.14 -14.08 -12.62
C THR A 208 13.54 -14.67 -12.70
N GLU A 209 13.68 -15.97 -12.92
CA GLU A 209 14.99 -16.62 -12.99
C GLU A 209 15.85 -16.08 -14.15
N SER A 210 15.24 -15.81 -15.31
CA SER A 210 15.96 -15.24 -16.46
C SER A 210 16.52 -13.84 -16.14
N LEU A 211 15.73 -12.99 -15.50
CA LEU A 211 16.16 -11.65 -15.09
C LEU A 211 17.24 -11.69 -14.00
N LEU A 212 17.15 -12.64 -13.07
CA LEU A 212 18.17 -12.83 -12.04
C LEU A 212 19.49 -13.26 -12.65
N ASP A 213 19.50 -14.19 -13.59
CA ASP A 213 20.73 -14.67 -14.21
C ASP A 213 21.40 -13.61 -15.11
N GLU A 214 20.61 -12.66 -15.64
CA GLU A 214 21.12 -11.55 -16.44
C GLU A 214 21.62 -10.35 -15.61
N LEU A 215 20.91 -10.02 -14.52
CA LEU A 215 21.07 -8.74 -13.82
C LEU A 215 21.56 -8.86 -12.38
N ALA A 216 21.36 -10.00 -11.72
CA ALA A 216 21.79 -10.18 -10.35
C ALA A 216 23.23 -10.72 -10.28
N PRO A 217 24.09 -10.15 -9.40
CA PRO A 217 25.49 -10.57 -9.24
C PRO A 217 25.66 -11.90 -8.50
#